data_AF-A0A1G1MKC8-F1
#
_entry.id   AF-A0A1G1MKC8-F1
#
_cell.length_a   1.000
_cell.length_b   1.000
_cell.length_c   1.000
_cell.angle_alpha   90.00
_cell.angle_beta   90.00
_cell.angle_gamma   90.00
#
_symmetry.space_group_name_H-M   'P 1'
#
loop_
_entity.id
_entity.type
_entity.pdbx_description
1 polymer ?
#
loop_
_entity_poly.entity_id
_entity_poly.type
_entity_poly.pdbx_seq_one_letter_code
_entity_poly.pdbx_strand_id
1 'polypeptide(L)'
;MDISKNRGSVFVVRSVYIIRRLRYSVIVLFLSAVLTSCSTAPVKPIKTPAIEICPVSIQPEIRQDIHHTVAPGETLWHLSKVYDVSIKEIMMANELNSRTDLKMGQRICIPDAGSLRPVIPLYRLNKWRFVIIHHSATDEGSALCFYKFHRSRGWANLGYHFVIDNGTERKQDGQIEVSPRWTKQQNGAHCQAGGMNYKGIGICLVGNFNEAKVSQKQLDSLVYLVNILRDYYDIPIKNIIGHCQVTGAKTECPGKYFPWDEFKARLKNSN
;
A
#
# COMPACT_ATOMS: atom_id res chain seq x y z
N MET A 1 -83.02 -5.73 0.66
CA MET A 1 -82.40 -4.64 -0.12
C MET A 1 -81.04 -5.15 -0.56
N ASP A 2 -80.89 -6.06 -1.51
CA ASP A 2 -81.44 -6.21 -2.87
C ASP A 2 -80.98 -5.13 -3.86
N ILE A 3 -80.71 -5.63 -5.07
CA ILE A 3 -80.49 -4.99 -6.38
C ILE A 3 -79.03 -4.77 -6.82
N SER A 4 -78.49 -5.89 -7.30
CA SER A 4 -77.70 -6.08 -8.54
C SER A 4 -78.03 -5.15 -9.73
N LYS A 5 -77.05 -4.91 -10.62
CA LYS A 5 -77.06 -5.18 -12.10
C LYS A 5 -76.17 -4.18 -12.89
N ASN A 6 -75.18 -4.63 -13.68
CA ASN A 6 -75.24 -5.18 -15.07
C ASN A 6 -75.07 -4.02 -16.11
N ARG A 7 -74.43 -4.06 -17.28
CA ARG A 7 -74.04 -5.02 -18.35
C ARG A 7 -72.85 -4.37 -19.10
N GLY A 8 -72.03 -4.95 -19.97
CA GLY A 8 -72.05 -6.13 -20.86
C GLY A 8 -71.24 -5.73 -22.11
N SER A 9 -70.15 -6.41 -22.48
CA SER A 9 -70.08 -7.56 -23.43
C SER A 9 -70.31 -7.19 -24.90
N VAL A 10 -69.29 -7.37 -25.77
CA VAL A 10 -69.48 -7.89 -27.14
C VAL A 10 -68.28 -8.75 -27.57
N PHE A 11 -68.62 -10.00 -27.95
CA PHE A 11 -67.86 -11.08 -28.60
C PHE A 11 -67.90 -10.93 -30.13
N VAL A 12 -66.90 -11.44 -30.89
CA VAL A 12 -67.00 -12.19 -32.19
C VAL A 12 -65.56 -12.71 -32.53
N VAL A 13 -65.11 -13.95 -32.30
CA VAL A 13 -65.19 -15.26 -33.00
C VAL A 13 -64.91 -15.32 -34.54
N ARG A 14 -64.05 -16.29 -34.93
CA ARG A 14 -63.89 -17.00 -36.24
C ARG A 14 -62.89 -16.33 -37.22
N SER A 15 -62.04 -17.02 -37.98
CA SER A 15 -62.08 -18.39 -38.53
C SER A 15 -60.70 -18.92 -38.95
N VAL A 16 -60.64 -20.25 -39.01
CA VAL A 16 -59.61 -21.14 -39.57
C VAL A 16 -59.53 -21.05 -41.10
N TYR A 17 -58.32 -21.16 -41.69
CA TYR A 17 -58.10 -21.76 -43.01
C TYR A 17 -56.80 -22.57 -43.07
N ILE A 18 -56.95 -23.86 -43.38
CA ILE A 18 -55.97 -24.89 -43.79
C ILE A 18 -55.70 -24.64 -45.31
N ILE A 19 -54.59 -24.92 -46.02
CA ILE A 19 -53.96 -26.17 -46.52
C ILE A 19 -52.78 -25.67 -47.43
N ARG A 20 -51.53 -26.16 -47.45
CA ARG A 20 -51.01 -27.33 -48.21
C ARG A 20 -49.49 -27.49 -48.06
N ARG A 21 -49.08 -28.76 -48.03
CA ARG A 21 -47.73 -29.32 -47.96
C ARG A 21 -46.84 -28.95 -49.17
N LEU A 22 -45.53 -28.89 -48.95
CA LEU A 22 -44.56 -29.57 -49.81
C LEU A 22 -43.35 -30.08 -49.02
N ARG A 23 -42.97 -31.33 -49.30
CA ARG A 23 -41.93 -32.13 -48.64
C ARG A 23 -40.61 -31.91 -49.36
N TYR A 24 -39.51 -31.69 -48.63
CA TYR A 24 -38.20 -32.17 -49.06
C TYR A 24 -37.43 -32.71 -47.84
N SER A 25 -37.07 -33.97 -47.97
CA SER A 25 -36.19 -34.76 -47.13
C SER A 25 -34.82 -34.09 -46.97
N VAL A 26 -34.09 -34.42 -45.90
CA VAL A 26 -32.69 -34.92 -45.95
C VAL A 26 -32.12 -35.02 -44.52
N ILE A 27 -31.90 -36.28 -44.12
CA ILE A 27 -30.80 -36.84 -43.33
C ILE A 27 -30.63 -36.35 -41.87
N VAL A 28 -31.02 -37.24 -40.96
CA VAL A 28 -30.53 -37.29 -39.58
C VAL A 28 -29.24 -38.11 -39.57
N LEU A 29 -28.11 -37.48 -39.27
CA LEU A 29 -26.88 -38.14 -38.85
C LEU A 29 -26.53 -37.61 -37.45
N PHE A 30 -26.91 -38.37 -36.43
CA PHE A 30 -26.36 -38.24 -35.09
C PHE A 30 -24.93 -38.79 -35.13
N LEU A 31 -23.93 -37.90 -35.07
CA LEU A 31 -22.58 -38.29 -34.65
C LEU A 31 -22.30 -37.71 -33.27
N SER A 32 -22.25 -38.61 -32.30
CA SER A 32 -21.69 -38.43 -30.98
C SER A 32 -20.20 -38.08 -31.06
N ALA A 33 -19.79 -36.98 -30.42
CA ALA A 33 -18.54 -36.84 -29.68
C ALA A 33 -18.42 -35.41 -29.14
N VAL A 34 -18.82 -35.17 -27.90
CA VAL A 34 -18.26 -34.06 -27.12
C VAL A 34 -17.07 -34.63 -26.37
N LEU A 35 -15.91 -34.58 -27.00
CA LEU A 35 -14.62 -34.74 -26.35
C LEU A 35 -13.89 -33.40 -26.46
N THR A 36 -13.71 -32.80 -25.28
CA THR A 36 -12.61 -31.92 -24.88
C THR A 36 -11.54 -31.60 -25.93
N SER A 37 -11.33 -30.31 -26.22
CA SER A 37 -9.99 -29.72 -26.08
C SER A 37 -10.06 -28.19 -26.11
N CYS A 38 -9.52 -27.56 -25.07
CA CYS A 38 -9.05 -26.19 -25.15
C CYS A 38 -7.89 -26.14 -26.14
N SER A 39 -8.02 -25.33 -27.18
CA SER A 39 -6.95 -25.02 -28.11
C SER A 39 -5.84 -24.29 -27.34
N THR A 40 -4.75 -25.00 -27.04
CA THR A 40 -3.53 -24.40 -26.51
C THR A 40 -2.62 -24.10 -27.69
N ALA A 41 -2.26 -22.84 -27.89
CA ALA A 41 -1.27 -22.47 -28.90
C ALA A 41 0.11 -23.07 -28.50
N PRO A 42 0.91 -23.60 -29.45
CA PRO A 42 2.24 -24.09 -29.13
C PRO A 42 3.13 -22.91 -28.73
N VAL A 43 3.52 -22.86 -27.46
CA VAL A 43 4.58 -21.97 -26.99
C VAL A 43 5.89 -22.48 -27.59
N LYS A 44 6.49 -21.70 -28.50
CA LYS A 44 7.89 -21.92 -28.90
C LYS A 44 8.73 -21.97 -27.63
N PRO A 45 9.58 -22.99 -27.42
CA PRO A 45 10.51 -22.98 -26.30
C PRO A 45 11.41 -21.76 -26.45
N ILE A 46 11.20 -20.79 -25.56
CA ILE A 46 12.15 -19.70 -25.38
C ILE A 46 13.42 -20.40 -24.91
N LYS A 47 14.47 -20.36 -25.72
CA LYS A 47 15.82 -20.66 -25.26
C LYS A 47 16.09 -19.69 -24.12
N THR A 48 15.93 -20.14 -22.88
CA THR A 48 16.37 -19.40 -21.71
C THR A 48 17.87 -19.19 -21.92
N PRO A 49 18.35 -17.95 -22.10
CA PRO A 49 19.77 -17.71 -22.00
C PRO A 49 20.16 -18.18 -20.59
N ALA A 50 21.22 -18.98 -20.50
CA ALA A 50 21.88 -19.17 -19.21
C ALA A 50 22.06 -17.77 -18.60
N ILE A 51 21.61 -17.59 -17.37
CA ILE A 51 21.87 -16.37 -16.63
C ILE A 51 23.39 -16.32 -16.51
N GLU A 52 24.05 -15.57 -17.39
CA GLU A 52 25.37 -15.06 -17.10
C GLU A 52 25.20 -14.25 -15.84
N ILE A 53 25.70 -14.80 -14.73
CA ILE A 53 25.91 -14.03 -13.52
C ILE A 53 27.01 -13.05 -13.90
N CYS A 54 26.62 -11.89 -14.45
CA CYS A 54 27.52 -10.76 -14.54
C CYS A 54 28.08 -10.55 -13.13
N PRO A 55 29.41 -10.50 -12.93
CA PRO A 55 29.94 -10.14 -11.63
C PRO A 55 29.28 -8.81 -11.24
N VAL A 56 28.57 -8.81 -10.12
CA VAL A 56 28.01 -7.59 -9.53
C VAL A 56 29.19 -6.65 -9.39
N SER A 57 29.21 -5.61 -10.21
CA SER A 57 30.19 -4.54 -10.13
C SER A 57 30.10 -3.96 -8.72
N ILE A 58 31.11 -4.22 -7.88
CA ILE A 58 31.27 -3.56 -6.59
C ILE A 58 31.73 -2.14 -6.92
N GLN A 59 30.79 -1.29 -7.35
CA GLN A 59 31.08 0.13 -7.37
C GLN A 59 31.19 0.59 -5.92
N PRO A 60 32.26 1.33 -5.54
CA PRO A 60 32.38 1.85 -4.19
C PRO A 60 31.15 2.71 -3.89
N GLU A 61 30.42 2.32 -2.86
CA GLU A 61 29.27 3.06 -2.36
C GLU A 61 29.77 4.46 -1.97
N ILE A 62 29.19 5.53 -2.54
CA ILE A 62 29.58 6.90 -2.19
C ILE A 62 29.15 7.13 -0.75
N ARG A 63 30.13 7.18 0.16
CA ARG A 63 29.92 7.48 1.57
C ARG A 63 30.29 8.91 1.87
N GLN A 64 29.50 9.55 2.74
CA GLN A 64 29.72 10.93 3.14
C GLN A 64 29.09 11.23 4.49
N ASP A 65 29.58 12.27 5.16
CA ASP A 65 28.99 12.73 6.41
C ASP A 65 27.61 13.35 6.17
N ILE A 66 26.61 12.92 6.95
CA ILE A 66 25.23 13.41 6.87
C ILE A 66 24.80 13.99 8.21
N HIS A 67 24.18 15.16 8.19
CA HIS A 67 23.48 15.68 9.37
C HIS A 67 22.05 15.18 9.43
N HIS A 68 21.79 14.24 10.33
CA HIS A 68 20.48 13.68 10.59
C HIS A 68 19.74 14.46 11.69
N THR A 69 18.44 14.71 11.50
CA THR A 69 17.57 15.27 12.55
C THR A 69 16.69 14.15 13.10
N VAL A 70 16.89 13.84 14.38
CA VAL A 70 16.28 12.71 15.09
C VAL A 70 14.74 12.82 15.06
N ALA A 71 14.10 11.87 14.39
CA ALA A 71 12.67 11.68 14.34
C ALA A 71 12.13 11.10 15.68
N PRO A 72 10.81 11.20 15.93
CA PRO A 72 10.24 10.70 17.17
C PRO A 72 10.50 9.20 17.35
N GLY A 73 11.13 8.82 18.47
CA GLY A 73 11.34 7.43 18.86
C GLY A 73 12.51 6.70 18.18
N GLU A 74 13.34 7.41 17.41
CA GLU A 74 14.58 6.84 16.88
C GLU A 74 15.62 6.57 17.98
N THR A 75 16.48 5.60 17.71
CA THR A 75 17.56 5.17 18.60
C THR A 75 18.86 5.08 17.81
N LEU A 76 20.01 5.15 18.51
CA LEU A 76 21.31 4.96 17.88
C LEU A 76 21.40 3.61 17.16
N TRP A 77 20.80 2.55 17.73
CA TRP A 77 20.74 1.25 17.07
C TRP A 77 19.99 1.33 15.74
N HIS A 78 18.81 1.96 15.70
CA HIS A 78 18.06 2.11 14.45
C HIS A 78 18.87 2.88 13.41
N LEU A 79 19.43 4.04 13.78
CA LEU A 79 20.24 4.87 12.88
C LEU A 79 21.47 4.14 12.37
N SER A 80 22.13 3.34 13.22
CA SER A 80 23.29 2.53 12.81
C SER A 80 22.96 1.56 11.67
N LYS A 81 21.75 1.01 11.66
CA LYS A 81 21.29 0.07 10.63
C LYS A 81 20.81 0.79 9.38
N VAL A 82 20.19 1.95 9.54
CA VAL A 82 19.70 2.76 8.42
C VAL A 82 20.86 3.32 7.59
N TYR A 83 21.92 3.80 8.25
CA TYR A 83 23.05 4.44 7.59
C TYR A 83 24.26 3.54 7.36
N ASP A 84 24.24 2.30 7.85
CA ASP A 84 25.37 1.36 7.76
C ASP A 84 26.66 1.89 8.42
N VAL A 85 26.51 2.48 9.61
CA VAL A 85 27.58 3.06 10.44
C VAL A 85 27.47 2.49 11.84
N SER A 86 28.58 2.20 12.52
CA SER A 86 28.51 1.63 13.86
C SER A 86 27.98 2.64 14.89
N ILE A 87 27.28 2.14 15.92
CA ILE A 87 26.83 2.98 17.05
C ILE A 87 28.01 3.74 17.66
N LYS A 88 29.17 3.10 17.77
CA LYS A 88 30.38 3.70 18.34
C LYS A 88 30.85 4.91 17.54
N GLU A 89 30.87 4.81 16.21
CA GLU A 89 31.26 5.93 15.32
C GLU A 89 30.28 7.09 15.43
N ILE A 90 28.97 6.81 15.42
CA ILE A 90 27.94 7.84 15.62
C ILE A 90 28.14 8.51 16.99
N MET A 91 28.39 7.73 18.05
CA MET A 91 28.61 8.30 19.38
C MET A 91 29.85 9.19 19.44
N MET A 92 30.98 8.74 18.88
CA MET A 92 32.23 9.51 18.86
C MET A 92 32.08 10.82 18.08
N ALA A 93 31.44 10.78 16.90
CA ALA A 93 31.23 11.96 16.05
C ALA A 93 30.28 13.02 16.66
N ASN A 94 29.55 12.66 17.72
CA ASN A 94 28.56 13.54 18.37
C ASN A 94 28.80 13.72 19.87
N GLU A 95 29.95 13.30 20.38
CA GLU A 95 30.30 13.38 21.80
C GLU A 95 29.24 12.73 22.73
N LEU A 96 28.58 11.67 22.24
CA LEU A 96 27.57 10.93 22.99
C LEU A 96 28.24 9.80 23.80
N ASN A 97 27.68 9.48 24.96
CA ASN A 97 28.09 8.33 25.76
C ASN A 97 26.96 7.30 25.84
N SER A 98 27.24 6.13 26.44
CA SER A 98 26.30 5.00 26.49
C SER A 98 25.04 5.27 27.33
N ARG A 99 25.02 6.37 28.09
CA ARG A 99 23.87 6.84 28.88
C ARG A 99 23.13 7.99 28.18
N THR A 100 23.60 8.46 27.03
CA THR A 100 22.96 9.56 26.31
C THR A 100 21.83 9.04 25.44
N ASP A 101 20.59 9.30 25.87
CA ASP A 101 19.43 9.10 25.02
C ASP A 101 19.37 10.17 23.92
N LEU A 102 19.07 9.75 22.69
CA LEU A 102 18.80 10.68 21.60
C LEU A 102 17.53 11.47 21.89
N LYS A 103 17.62 12.80 21.78
CA LYS A 103 16.47 13.67 21.94
C LYS A 103 15.80 13.89 20.59
N MET A 104 14.47 13.78 20.56
CA MET A 104 13.70 14.13 19.37
C MET A 104 14.03 15.56 18.91
N GLY A 105 14.30 15.73 17.61
CA GLY A 105 14.70 16.99 17.00
C GLY A 105 16.18 17.35 17.20
N GLN A 106 16.96 16.54 17.94
CA GLN A 106 18.40 16.68 18.02
C GLN A 106 19.01 16.49 16.63
N ARG A 107 19.97 17.36 16.28
CA ARG A 107 20.77 17.20 15.08
C ARG A 107 22.04 16.44 15.46
N ILE A 108 22.34 15.38 14.71
CA ILE A 108 23.54 14.57 14.89
C ILE A 108 24.26 14.38 13.55
N CYS A 109 25.58 14.28 13.58
CA CYS A 109 26.41 13.84 12.46
C CYS A 109 26.35 12.32 12.34
N ILE A 110 26.14 11.81 11.14
CA ILE A 110 26.33 10.40 10.82
C ILE A 110 27.60 10.35 9.95
N PRO A 111 28.75 9.95 10.53
CA PRO A 111 30.01 9.94 9.80
C PRO A 111 30.04 8.79 8.79
N ASP A 112 30.65 9.01 7.62
CA ASP A 112 30.84 7.96 6.59
C ASP A 112 29.54 7.19 6.26
N ALA A 113 28.43 7.92 6.16
CA ALA A 113 27.12 7.33 5.97
C ALA A 113 27.02 6.61 4.62
N GLY A 114 26.62 5.33 4.64
CA GLY A 114 26.29 4.56 3.44
C GLY A 114 24.93 4.96 2.85
N SER A 115 24.50 4.25 1.80
CA SER A 115 23.18 4.48 1.22
C SER A 115 22.09 4.15 2.25
N LEU A 116 21.04 4.97 2.31
CA LEU A 116 19.93 4.73 3.22
C LEU A 116 19.30 3.35 2.96
N ARG A 117 19.24 2.53 4.01
CA ARG A 117 18.55 1.25 4.00
C ARG A 117 17.30 1.34 4.86
N PRO A 118 16.10 1.06 4.33
CA PRO A 118 14.90 1.02 5.15
C PRO A 118 14.98 -0.17 6.11
N VAL A 119 14.98 0.10 7.42
CA VAL A 119 15.00 -0.92 8.47
C VAL A 119 13.63 -0.97 9.12
N ILE A 120 12.84 -1.99 8.80
CA ILE A 120 11.47 -2.15 9.31
C ILE A 120 11.48 -3.16 10.46
N PRO A 121 11.40 -2.73 11.74
CA PRO A 121 11.30 -3.67 12.84
C PRO A 121 9.94 -4.38 12.79
N LEU A 122 9.93 -5.71 12.89
CA LEU A 122 8.71 -6.53 12.85
C LEU A 122 8.47 -7.17 14.22
N TYR A 123 7.21 -7.24 14.61
CA TYR A 123 6.81 -7.65 15.95
C TYR A 123 5.73 -8.73 15.85
N ARG A 124 5.88 -9.83 16.58
CA ARG A 124 4.93 -10.95 16.53
C ARG A 124 3.60 -10.56 17.19
N LEU A 125 2.62 -10.16 16.37
CA LEU A 125 1.25 -9.82 16.78
C LEU A 125 0.29 -10.21 15.64
N ASN A 126 -0.96 -10.53 15.99
CA ASN A 126 -1.99 -10.97 15.03
C ASN A 126 -3.12 -9.95 14.81
N LYS A 127 -3.02 -8.75 15.40
CA LYS A 127 -4.08 -7.73 15.28
C LYS A 127 -4.10 -7.01 13.94
N TRP A 128 -2.95 -6.94 13.26
CA TRP A 128 -2.81 -6.20 12.02
C TRP A 128 -3.38 -7.02 10.86
N ARG A 129 -4.47 -6.51 10.27
CA ARG A 129 -5.22 -7.19 9.21
C ARG A 129 -5.41 -6.34 7.97
N PHE A 130 -5.07 -5.05 8.05
CA PHE A 130 -5.21 -4.05 6.98
C PHE A 130 -3.97 -3.17 6.92
N VAL A 131 -3.71 -2.63 5.73
CA VAL A 131 -2.84 -1.46 5.55
C VAL A 131 -3.70 -0.34 4.99
N ILE A 132 -3.66 0.83 5.63
CA ILE A 132 -4.41 2.02 5.21
C ILE A 132 -3.43 3.06 4.70
N ILE A 133 -3.52 3.39 3.41
CA ILE A 133 -2.65 4.36 2.75
C ILE A 133 -3.26 5.75 2.88
N HIS A 134 -2.42 6.70 3.29
CA HIS A 134 -2.74 8.11 3.45
C HIS A 134 -1.79 9.00 2.65
N HIS A 135 -2.22 10.21 2.38
CA HIS A 135 -1.35 11.34 2.08
C HIS A 135 -1.38 12.34 3.24
N SER A 136 -0.41 13.25 3.30
CA SER A 136 -0.41 14.31 4.31
C SER A 136 -1.29 15.50 3.94
N ALA A 137 -1.64 15.64 2.66
CA ALA A 137 -2.28 16.84 2.09
C ALA A 137 -1.44 18.11 2.30
N THR A 138 -0.12 17.96 2.31
CA THR A 138 0.87 19.04 2.45
C THR A 138 1.95 18.88 1.38
N ASP A 139 2.56 19.99 0.97
CA ASP A 139 3.67 19.95 -0.01
C ASP A 139 4.99 19.50 0.64
N GLU A 140 5.11 19.72 1.95
CA GLU A 140 6.28 19.34 2.75
C GLU A 140 5.88 18.61 4.03
N GLY A 141 6.83 17.89 4.61
CA GLY A 141 6.61 17.21 5.87
C GLY A 141 7.68 16.19 6.23
N SER A 142 7.59 15.74 7.47
CA SER A 142 8.35 14.63 8.04
C SER A 142 7.58 14.08 9.24
N ALA A 143 7.96 12.91 9.75
CA ALA A 143 7.44 12.35 10.99
C ALA A 143 7.60 13.33 12.16
N LEU A 144 8.69 14.10 12.22
CA LEU A 144 8.88 15.13 13.24
C LEU A 144 7.90 16.29 13.09
N CYS A 145 7.70 16.81 11.87
CA CYS A 145 6.74 17.89 11.61
C CYS A 145 5.32 17.46 11.97
N PHE A 146 4.91 16.26 11.52
CA PHE A 146 3.58 15.72 11.83
C PHE A 146 3.43 15.37 13.30
N TYR A 147 4.47 14.92 13.99
CA TYR A 147 4.42 14.74 15.43
C TYR A 147 4.14 16.05 16.16
N LYS A 148 4.88 17.12 15.84
CA LYS A 148 4.67 18.45 16.43
C LYS A 148 3.25 18.97 16.18
N PHE A 149 2.76 18.83 14.94
CA PHE A 149 1.41 19.24 14.57
C PHE A 149 0.32 18.43 15.28
N HIS A 150 0.44 17.09 15.36
CA HIS A 150 -0.54 16.29 16.09
C HIS A 150 -0.52 16.61 17.60
N ARG A 151 0.67 16.84 18.19
CA ARG A 151 0.81 17.27 19.59
C ARG A 151 0.13 18.61 19.85
N SER A 152 0.26 19.58 18.95
CA SER A 152 -0.41 20.89 19.10
C SER A 152 -1.94 20.78 19.04
N ARG A 153 -2.45 19.70 18.43
CA ARG A 153 -3.88 19.35 18.42
C ARG A 153 -4.32 18.44 19.59
N GLY A 154 -3.46 18.26 20.58
CA GLY A 154 -3.76 17.47 21.79
C GLY A 154 -3.60 15.95 21.63
N TRP A 155 -3.03 15.48 20.51
CA TRP A 155 -2.81 14.05 20.32
C TRP A 155 -1.60 13.61 21.13
N ALA A 156 -1.59 12.36 21.60
CA ALA A 156 -0.47 11.83 22.36
C ALA A 156 0.83 11.76 21.53
N ASN A 157 0.72 11.30 20.27
CA ASN A 157 1.83 11.02 19.34
C ASN A 157 1.38 11.21 17.88
N LEU A 158 2.32 11.04 16.94
CA LEU A 158 2.07 10.90 15.49
C LEU A 158 0.94 9.89 15.20
N GLY A 159 0.03 10.23 14.28
CA GLY A 159 -1.16 9.43 13.97
C GLY A 159 -0.91 8.14 13.19
N TYR A 160 0.15 8.13 12.39
CA TYR A 160 0.52 7.04 11.48
C TYR A 160 1.55 6.11 12.12
N HIS A 161 1.65 4.88 11.62
CA HIS A 161 2.70 3.94 12.01
C HIS A 161 4.00 4.24 11.24
N PHE A 162 3.87 4.63 9.97
CA PHE A 162 4.98 4.97 9.09
C PHE A 162 4.69 6.26 8.31
N VAL A 163 5.75 6.99 7.98
CA VAL A 163 5.73 8.13 7.07
C VAL A 163 6.72 7.85 5.93
N ILE A 164 6.37 8.22 4.70
CA ILE A 164 7.25 8.13 3.52
C ILE A 164 7.45 9.54 2.99
N ASP A 165 8.68 10.05 3.14
CA ASP A 165 9.06 11.42 2.81
C ASP A 165 9.11 11.66 1.29
N ASN A 166 8.95 12.93 0.89
CA ASN A 166 9.04 13.39 -0.50
C ASN A 166 10.31 14.20 -0.80
N GLY A 167 11.30 14.16 0.09
CA GLY A 167 12.57 14.89 -0.06
C GLY A 167 12.56 16.32 0.52
N THR A 168 11.47 16.74 1.16
CA THR A 168 11.42 17.99 1.93
C THR A 168 11.97 17.79 3.34
N GLU A 169 12.03 18.87 4.14
CA GLU A 169 12.42 18.80 5.56
C GLU A 169 13.78 18.14 5.85
N ARG A 170 14.71 18.23 4.88
CA ARG A 170 16.04 17.60 4.91
C ARG A 170 16.01 16.07 4.98
N LYS A 171 14.92 15.47 4.50
CA LYS A 171 14.78 14.03 4.28
C LYS A 171 15.07 13.69 2.83
N GLN A 172 15.25 12.40 2.53
CA GLN A 172 15.37 11.93 1.15
C GLN A 172 13.99 11.54 0.61
N ASP A 173 13.75 11.78 -0.68
CA ASP A 173 12.55 11.31 -1.35
C ASP A 173 12.48 9.77 -1.30
N GLY A 174 11.36 9.24 -0.80
CA GLY A 174 11.16 7.82 -0.51
C GLY A 174 11.67 7.35 0.87
N GLN A 175 12.30 8.20 1.68
CA GLN A 175 12.75 7.80 3.01
C GLN A 175 11.55 7.33 3.87
N ILE A 176 11.67 6.14 4.47
CA ILE A 176 10.65 5.58 5.36
C ILE A 176 11.03 5.91 6.81
N GLU A 177 10.17 6.64 7.51
CA GLU A 177 10.31 6.92 8.93
C GLU A 177 9.36 6.03 9.75
N VAL A 178 9.92 5.38 10.78
CA VAL A 178 9.17 4.51 11.70
C VAL A 178 8.74 5.32 12.92
N SER A 179 7.43 5.41 13.15
CA SER A 179 6.91 6.18 14.29
C SER A 179 7.04 5.43 15.63
N PRO A 180 6.97 6.15 16.77
CA PRO A 180 6.85 5.51 18.09
C PRO A 180 5.60 4.64 18.22
N ARG A 181 4.56 4.91 17.43
CA ARG A 181 3.32 4.14 17.44
C ARG A 181 3.58 2.71 16.94
N TRP A 182 4.41 2.57 15.92
CA TRP A 182 4.85 1.27 15.44
C TRP A 182 5.76 0.57 16.44
N THR A 183 6.83 1.23 16.92
CA THR A 183 7.78 0.55 17.83
C THR A 183 7.15 0.11 19.15
N LYS A 184 6.15 0.86 19.64
CA LYS A 184 5.35 0.52 20.84
C LYS A 184 4.11 -0.31 20.53
N GLN A 185 3.88 -0.67 19.27
CA GLN A 185 2.73 -1.44 18.79
C GLN A 185 1.37 -0.88 19.26
N GLN A 186 1.27 0.45 19.35
CA GLN A 186 0.07 1.17 19.72
C GLN A 186 -0.97 1.10 18.59
N ASN A 187 -2.26 1.26 18.92
CA ASN A 187 -3.33 1.38 17.92
C ASN A 187 -3.12 2.63 17.06
N GLY A 188 -3.62 2.67 15.83
CA GLY A 188 -3.65 3.85 14.97
C GLY A 188 -4.39 5.06 15.59
N ALA A 189 -4.11 6.26 15.07
CA ALA A 189 -5.00 7.42 15.23
C ALA A 189 -5.33 8.07 13.87
N HIS A 190 -5.22 7.29 12.79
CA HIS A 190 -5.29 7.77 11.41
C HIS A 190 -6.62 7.45 10.70
N CYS A 191 -7.41 6.50 11.20
CA CYS A 191 -8.69 6.11 10.60
C CYS A 191 -9.61 5.46 11.64
N GLN A 192 -10.57 6.22 12.18
CA GLN A 192 -11.57 5.69 13.10
C GLN A 192 -12.65 4.88 12.38
N ALA A 193 -12.97 5.25 11.13
CA ALA A 193 -13.98 4.57 10.30
C ALA A 193 -13.69 3.07 10.21
N GLY A 194 -14.73 2.25 10.27
CA GLY A 194 -14.62 0.79 10.25
C GLY A 194 -13.78 0.17 11.38
N GLY A 195 -13.44 0.93 12.43
CA GLY A 195 -12.56 0.51 13.50
C GLY A 195 -11.10 0.31 13.06
N MET A 196 -10.67 0.97 11.97
CA MET A 196 -9.35 0.70 11.37
C MET A 196 -8.17 1.02 12.26
N ASN A 197 -8.29 1.97 13.21
CA ASN A 197 -7.24 2.24 14.20
C ASN A 197 -6.82 0.99 15.01
N TYR A 198 -7.70 -0.01 15.19
CA TYR A 198 -7.38 -1.19 16.00
C TYR A 198 -6.78 -2.36 15.21
N LYS A 199 -6.93 -2.35 13.87
CA LYS A 199 -6.58 -3.48 12.99
C LYS A 199 -5.82 -3.08 11.73
N GLY A 200 -5.60 -1.80 11.49
CA GLY A 200 -5.01 -1.25 10.29
C GLY A 200 -3.70 -0.53 10.56
N ILE A 201 -2.69 -0.84 9.75
CA ILE A 201 -1.41 -0.15 9.76
C ILE A 201 -1.54 1.09 8.84
N GLY A 202 -1.63 2.28 9.42
CA GLY A 202 -1.56 3.54 8.69
C GLY A 202 -0.15 3.88 8.19
N ILE A 203 -0.02 4.08 6.88
CA ILE A 203 1.19 4.59 6.20
C ILE A 203 0.82 5.93 5.54
N CYS A 204 1.55 6.99 5.82
CA CYS A 204 1.33 8.31 5.23
C CYS A 204 2.46 8.68 4.27
N LEU A 205 2.14 9.02 3.04
CA LEU A 205 3.09 9.63 2.11
C LEU A 205 3.01 11.15 2.25
N VAL A 206 4.14 11.83 2.33
CA VAL A 206 4.19 13.29 2.32
C VAL A 206 3.81 13.79 0.93
N GLY A 207 2.77 14.61 0.82
CA GLY A 207 2.27 15.13 -0.45
C GLY A 207 0.77 15.42 -0.45
N ASN A 208 0.33 16.25 -1.40
CA ASN A 208 -1.07 16.42 -1.76
C ASN A 208 -1.38 15.75 -3.11
N PHE A 209 -1.72 14.47 -3.08
CA PHE A 209 -2.06 13.72 -4.31
C PHE A 209 -3.47 13.96 -4.83
N ASN A 210 -4.15 15.02 -4.39
CA ASN A 210 -5.23 15.60 -5.19
C ASN A 210 -4.71 16.55 -6.27
N GLU A 211 -3.47 17.00 -6.17
CA GLU A 211 -2.88 18.02 -7.04
C GLU A 211 -1.61 17.55 -7.72
N ALA A 212 -0.84 16.66 -7.07
CA ALA A 212 0.41 16.10 -7.60
C ALA A 212 0.37 14.58 -7.74
N LYS A 213 1.31 14.03 -8.52
CA LYS A 213 1.55 12.57 -8.56
C LYS A 213 2.48 12.16 -7.42
N VAL A 214 2.35 10.91 -6.99
CA VAL A 214 3.33 10.27 -6.09
C VAL A 214 4.66 10.12 -6.83
N SER A 215 5.79 10.43 -6.17
CA SER A 215 7.11 10.23 -6.77
C SER A 215 7.42 8.73 -6.95
N GLN A 216 8.29 8.39 -7.90
CA GLN A 216 8.67 6.99 -8.09
C GLN A 216 9.34 6.41 -6.84
N LYS A 217 10.19 7.20 -6.16
CA LYS A 217 10.89 6.75 -4.95
C LYS A 217 9.94 6.52 -3.76
N GLN A 218 8.92 7.37 -3.61
CA GLN A 218 7.85 7.14 -2.63
C GLN A 218 7.07 5.87 -2.96
N LEU A 219 6.73 5.65 -4.22
CA LEU A 219 5.98 4.47 -4.64
C LEU A 219 6.81 3.19 -4.46
N ASP A 220 8.09 3.21 -4.81
CA ASP A 220 9.03 2.11 -4.60
C ASP A 220 9.11 1.72 -3.11
N SER A 221 9.23 2.73 -2.25
CA SER A 221 9.31 2.56 -0.80
C SER A 221 7.99 2.06 -0.20
N LEU A 222 6.86 2.53 -0.72
CA LEU A 222 5.55 2.04 -0.33
C LEU A 222 5.37 0.57 -0.73
N VAL A 223 5.74 0.19 -1.95
CA VAL A 223 5.69 -1.21 -2.41
C VAL A 223 6.57 -2.10 -1.53
N TYR A 224 7.80 -1.66 -1.25
CA TYR A 224 8.74 -2.36 -0.37
C TYR A 224 8.12 -2.59 1.03
N LEU A 225 7.66 -1.51 1.68
CA LEU A 225 7.10 -1.55 3.03
C LEU A 225 5.85 -2.42 3.09
N VAL A 226 4.94 -2.28 2.12
CA VAL A 226 3.69 -3.04 2.09
C VAL A 226 3.96 -4.52 1.86
N ASN A 227 4.87 -4.91 0.97
CA ASN A 227 5.20 -6.33 0.79
C ASN A 227 5.77 -6.92 2.08
N ILE A 228 6.71 -6.25 2.76
CA ILE A 228 7.25 -6.74 4.05
C ILE A 228 6.16 -6.93 5.09
N LEU A 229 5.29 -5.93 5.27
CA LEU A 229 4.23 -6.01 6.27
C LEU A 229 3.21 -7.09 5.91
N ARG A 230 2.86 -7.21 4.64
CA ARG A 230 1.92 -8.24 4.17
C ARG A 230 2.44 -9.63 4.39
N ASP A 231 3.69 -9.88 3.98
CA ASP A 231 4.30 -11.20 4.06
C ASP A 231 4.49 -11.63 5.52
N TYR A 232 4.78 -10.68 6.43
CA TYR A 232 4.96 -11.00 7.85
C TYR A 232 3.64 -11.18 8.62
N TYR A 233 2.59 -10.43 8.29
CA TYR A 233 1.31 -10.43 9.02
C TYR A 233 0.16 -11.11 8.25
N ASP A 234 0.46 -11.80 7.15
CA ASP A 234 -0.51 -12.47 6.27
C ASP A 234 -1.65 -11.56 5.79
N ILE A 235 -1.32 -10.30 5.46
CA ILE A 235 -2.33 -9.31 5.03
C ILE A 235 -2.66 -9.52 3.55
N PRO A 236 -3.90 -9.90 3.19
CA PRO A 236 -4.25 -10.14 1.79
C PRO A 236 -4.28 -8.82 0.99
N ILE A 237 -4.00 -8.89 -0.32
CA ILE A 237 -3.96 -7.70 -1.20
C ILE A 237 -5.24 -6.86 -1.12
N LYS A 238 -6.41 -7.52 -0.99
CA LYS A 238 -7.71 -6.85 -0.85
C LYS A 238 -7.84 -5.98 0.41
N ASN A 239 -6.98 -6.18 1.42
CA ASN A 239 -6.96 -5.41 2.66
C ASN A 239 -5.91 -4.28 2.64
N ILE A 240 -5.30 -4.02 1.49
CA ILE A 240 -4.44 -2.84 1.27
C ILE A 240 -5.30 -1.79 0.57
N ILE A 241 -5.72 -0.77 1.31
CA ILE A 241 -6.73 0.18 0.85
C ILE A 241 -6.36 1.62 1.21
N GLY A 242 -6.93 2.58 0.48
CA GLY A 242 -6.84 3.99 0.80
C GLY A 242 -7.80 4.36 1.92
N HIS A 243 -7.56 5.48 2.60
CA HIS A 243 -8.49 5.98 3.60
C HIS A 243 -9.92 6.19 3.02
N CYS A 244 -10.04 6.70 1.81
CA CYS A 244 -11.31 6.91 1.10
C CYS A 244 -12.07 5.60 0.79
N GLN A 245 -11.38 4.46 0.76
CA GLN A 245 -11.98 3.15 0.49
C GLN A 245 -12.47 2.46 1.77
N VAL A 246 -12.21 3.03 2.95
CA VAL A 246 -12.72 2.49 4.21
C VAL A 246 -14.21 2.81 4.37
N THR A 247 -15.03 1.79 4.62
CA THR A 247 -16.47 1.97 4.87
C THR A 247 -16.72 2.97 6.00
N GLY A 248 -17.50 4.00 5.70
CA GLY A 248 -17.84 5.08 6.64
C GLY A 248 -16.83 6.23 6.69
N ALA A 249 -15.71 6.14 5.97
CA ALA A 249 -14.80 7.27 5.80
C ALA A 249 -15.38 8.28 4.81
N LYS A 250 -15.24 9.58 5.12
CA LYS A 250 -15.63 10.69 4.25
C LYS A 250 -14.41 11.56 4.00
N THR A 251 -13.58 11.14 3.03
CA THR A 251 -12.29 11.76 2.74
C THR A 251 -11.85 11.41 1.32
N GLU A 252 -11.06 12.29 0.71
CA GLU A 252 -10.43 12.04 -0.60
C GLU A 252 -9.08 11.34 -0.47
N CYS A 253 -8.44 11.43 0.71
CA CYS A 253 -7.19 10.75 1.05
C CYS A 253 -7.19 9.26 0.65
N PRO A 254 -6.16 8.73 -0.05
CA PRO A 254 -4.84 9.33 -0.30
C PRO A 254 -4.76 10.26 -1.51
N GLY A 255 -5.89 10.67 -2.08
CA GLY A 255 -5.97 11.63 -3.18
C GLY A 255 -6.22 10.98 -4.54
N LYS A 256 -6.87 11.72 -5.44
CA LYS A 256 -7.34 11.21 -6.75
C LYS A 256 -6.21 10.81 -7.72
N TYR A 257 -5.01 11.35 -7.56
CA TYR A 257 -3.83 11.02 -8.37
C TYR A 257 -2.92 9.97 -7.73
N PHE A 258 -3.35 9.33 -6.65
CA PHE A 258 -2.64 8.18 -6.11
C PHE A 258 -2.65 7.03 -7.14
N PRO A 259 -1.49 6.46 -7.52
CA PRO A 259 -1.38 5.53 -8.65
C PRO A 259 -1.78 4.10 -8.26
N TRP A 260 -3.08 3.86 -8.02
CA TRP A 260 -3.59 2.57 -7.53
C TRP A 260 -3.23 1.38 -8.42
N ASP A 261 -3.39 1.52 -9.74
CA ASP A 261 -3.15 0.41 -10.67
C ASP A 261 -1.68 0.01 -10.70
N GLU A 262 -0.77 0.98 -10.82
CA GLU A 262 0.67 0.74 -10.76
C GLU A 262 1.07 0.16 -9.40
N PHE A 263 0.61 0.79 -8.31
CA PHE A 263 0.92 0.33 -6.96
C PHE A 263 0.51 -1.13 -6.76
N LYS A 264 -0.72 -1.50 -7.14
CA LYS A 264 -1.25 -2.85 -6.98
C LYS A 264 -0.55 -3.86 -7.88
N ALA A 265 -0.23 -3.50 -9.12
CA ALA A 265 0.51 -4.37 -10.05
C ALA A 265 1.92 -4.72 -9.53
N ARG A 266 2.52 -3.85 -8.70
CA ARG A 266 3.85 -4.03 -8.11
C ARG A 266 3.87 -4.78 -6.78
N LEU A 267 2.71 -5.02 -6.15
CA LEU A 267 2.63 -5.87 -4.97
C LEU A 267 2.83 -7.33 -5.39
N LYS A 268 3.68 -8.06 -4.67
CA LYS A 268 3.88 -9.48 -4.94
C LYS A 268 2.61 -10.24 -4.61
N ASN A 269 2.19 -11.13 -5.51
CA ASN A 269 1.23 -12.17 -5.13
C ASN A 269 1.92 -13.04 -4.07
N SER A 270 1.29 -13.17 -2.91
CA SER A 270 1.76 -14.11 -1.90
C SER A 270 1.60 -15.52 -2.48
N ASN A 271 2.71 -16.27 -2.58
CA ASN A 271 2.68 -17.70 -2.90
C ASN A 271 2.09 -18.49 -1.74
#